data_AF-A0AAQ1ANB9-F1
#
_entry.id   AF-A0AAQ1ANB9-F1
#
_cell.length_a   1.000
_cell.length_b   1.000
_cell.length_c   1.000
_cell.angle_alpha   90.00
_cell.angle_beta   90.00
_cell.angle_gamma   90.00
#
_symmetry.space_group_name_H-M   'P 1'
#
loop_
_entity.id
_entity.type
_entity.pdbx_description
1 polymer ?
#
loop_
_entity_poly.entity_id
_entity_poly.type
_entity_poly.pdbx_seq_one_letter_code
_entity_poly.pdbx_strand_id
1 'polypeptide(L)'
;MFSIFKKKAPPLLIVRADGRELCRVTESDVPCEIKPSAWLKANSVLEFADSAGEVHRHELGAATGWFHFSVRVHPNLGCQADCVISQTEQLEPDAFANGQAPGIRFQPFFLPGASVSSSVLAGKGLFARGLHFNGIVTSGNVVLSCECDDCKRSFLIRSYHAGFSNAGYFYSGSGKYTITVDSHLPGSPAALSEPDAEALAALEDALPLAPDGSSYAYLNPFRCPHCSEPYIDFEANPGLRASEYYGNYFEGSTLLRYVPEPV
;
A
#
# COMPACT_ATOMS: atom_id res chain seq x y z
N MET A 1 -42.55 14.79 -31.39
CA MET A 1 -41.74 13.56 -31.50
C MET A 1 -41.09 13.36 -30.14
N PHE A 2 -41.59 12.39 -29.36
CA PHE A 2 -41.25 12.22 -27.95
C PHE A 2 -39.79 11.74 -27.79
N SER A 3 -38.97 12.53 -27.11
CA SER A 3 -37.64 12.12 -26.63
C SER A 3 -37.82 11.15 -25.47
N ILE A 4 -38.06 9.88 -25.80
CA ILE A 4 -38.17 8.77 -24.85
C ILE A 4 -36.82 8.60 -24.16
N PHE A 5 -36.81 8.85 -22.85
CA PHE A 5 -35.80 8.52 -21.84
C PHE A 5 -34.49 7.90 -22.38
N LYS A 6 -33.47 8.74 -22.65
CA LYS A 6 -32.09 8.24 -22.68
C LYS A 6 -31.79 7.68 -21.28
N LYS A 7 -31.73 6.35 -21.14
CA LYS A 7 -31.17 5.71 -19.94
C LYS A 7 -29.80 6.35 -19.71
N LYS A 8 -29.61 7.02 -18.57
CA LYS A 8 -28.28 7.51 -18.18
C LYS A 8 -27.36 6.30 -18.18
N ALA A 9 -26.22 6.42 -18.88
CA ALA A 9 -25.19 5.40 -18.83
C ALA A 9 -24.82 5.14 -17.37
N PRO A 10 -24.57 3.88 -16.98
CA PRO A 10 -24.11 3.58 -15.64
C PRO A 10 -22.79 4.32 -15.36
N PRO A 11 -22.55 4.79 -14.12
CA PRO A 11 -21.27 5.39 -13.77
C PRO A 11 -20.14 4.36 -13.93
N LEU A 12 -18.95 4.83 -14.29
CA LEU A 12 -17.73 4.01 -14.33
C LEU A 12 -17.29 3.59 -12.93
N LEU A 13 -17.48 4.47 -11.95
CA LEU A 13 -17.06 4.27 -10.57
C LEU A 13 -18.04 4.96 -9.62
N ILE A 14 -18.39 4.30 -8.53
CA ILE A 14 -19.08 4.90 -7.38
C ILE A 14 -18.22 4.67 -6.14
N VAL A 15 -17.92 5.74 -5.42
CA VAL A 15 -17.15 5.69 -4.17
C VAL A 15 -18.12 5.85 -3.00
N ARG A 16 -18.06 4.93 -2.04
CA ARG A 16 -18.89 4.93 -0.84
C ARG A 16 -18.03 4.85 0.42
N ALA A 17 -18.47 5.50 1.48
CA ALA A 17 -17.99 5.23 2.82
C ALA A 17 -19.16 4.78 3.70
N ASP A 18 -19.02 3.63 4.35
CA ASP A 18 -20.06 2.99 5.16
C ASP A 18 -21.43 2.91 4.43
N GLY A 19 -21.38 2.54 3.15
CA GLY A 19 -22.56 2.45 2.28
C GLY A 19 -23.13 3.79 1.78
N ARG A 20 -22.65 4.94 2.29
CA ARG A 20 -23.04 6.26 1.81
C ARG A 20 -22.18 6.67 0.61
N GLU A 21 -22.81 6.99 -0.50
CA GLU A 21 -22.12 7.54 -1.68
C GLU A 21 -21.44 8.88 -1.34
N LEU A 22 -20.14 8.96 -1.65
CA LEU A 22 -19.33 10.17 -1.53
C LEU A 22 -19.20 10.88 -2.88
N CYS A 23 -18.95 10.12 -3.94
CA CYS A 23 -18.89 10.63 -5.31
C CYS A 23 -19.13 9.51 -6.33
N ARG A 24 -19.26 9.91 -7.60
CA ARG A 24 -19.34 9.02 -8.76
C ARG A 24 -18.55 9.61 -9.92
N VAL A 25 -18.04 8.76 -10.80
CA VAL A 25 -17.34 9.13 -12.04
C VAL A 25 -18.07 8.49 -13.22
N THR A 26 -18.27 9.25 -14.28
CA THR A 26 -18.84 8.80 -15.56
C THR A 26 -17.76 8.86 -16.64
N GLU A 27 -17.99 8.22 -17.79
CA GLU A 27 -17.05 8.25 -18.93
C GLU A 27 -16.69 9.68 -19.36
N SER A 28 -17.67 10.59 -19.35
CA SER A 28 -17.44 11.99 -19.73
C SER A 28 -16.61 12.79 -18.72
N ASP A 29 -16.42 12.28 -17.51
CA ASP A 29 -15.60 12.94 -16.50
C ASP A 29 -14.11 12.62 -16.69
N VAL A 30 -13.75 11.53 -17.37
CA VAL A 30 -12.37 11.05 -17.45
C VAL A 30 -11.53 11.86 -18.46
N PRO A 31 -10.34 12.38 -18.08
CA PRO A 31 -9.70 12.27 -16.77
C PRO A 31 -10.24 13.27 -15.74
N CYS A 32 -10.36 12.83 -14.49
CA CYS A 32 -10.86 13.67 -13.39
C CYS A 32 -10.08 13.50 -12.09
N GLU A 33 -10.21 14.50 -11.22
CA GLU A 33 -9.96 14.43 -9.78
C GLU A 33 -11.21 14.93 -9.03
N ILE A 34 -11.78 14.10 -8.16
CA ILE A 34 -12.90 14.48 -7.28
C ILE A 34 -12.43 14.42 -5.84
N LYS A 35 -12.73 15.46 -5.05
CA LYS A 35 -12.24 15.62 -3.68
C LYS A 35 -13.36 15.58 -2.64
N PRO A 36 -14.07 14.45 -2.43
CA PRO A 36 -15.09 14.38 -1.41
C PRO A 36 -14.47 14.41 -0.01
N SER A 37 -15.21 14.92 0.97
CA SER A 37 -14.82 14.86 2.37
C SER A 37 -15.95 14.28 3.21
N ALA A 38 -15.62 13.52 4.24
CA ALA A 38 -16.60 12.94 5.15
C ALA A 38 -16.02 12.73 6.55
N TRP A 39 -16.82 12.98 7.58
CA TRP A 39 -16.53 12.49 8.92
C TRP A 39 -16.75 10.98 8.97
N LEU A 40 -15.71 10.24 9.35
CA LEU A 40 -15.71 8.79 9.48
C LEU A 40 -15.21 8.37 10.87
N LYS A 41 -15.71 7.24 11.35
CA LYS A 41 -15.35 6.65 12.65
C LYS A 41 -14.27 5.57 12.50
N ALA A 42 -13.67 5.16 13.61
CA ALA A 42 -12.82 3.98 13.63
C ALA A 42 -13.53 2.78 12.99
N ASN A 43 -12.77 2.03 12.19
CA ASN A 43 -13.19 0.86 11.42
C ASN A 43 -14.24 1.15 10.33
N SER A 44 -14.38 2.42 9.91
CA SER A 44 -15.16 2.73 8.71
C SER A 44 -14.54 2.04 7.48
N VAL A 45 -15.38 1.85 6.47
CA VAL A 45 -15.02 1.13 5.24
C VAL A 45 -15.21 2.05 4.05
N LEU A 46 -14.20 2.13 3.19
CA LEU A 46 -14.26 2.78 1.89
C LEU A 46 -14.45 1.71 0.80
N GLU A 47 -15.39 1.93 -0.10
CA GLU A 47 -15.69 1.03 -1.20
C GLU A 47 -15.62 1.77 -2.53
N PHE A 48 -14.92 1.18 -3.50
CA PHE A 48 -14.88 1.60 -4.88
C PHE A 48 -15.61 0.55 -5.72
N ALA A 49 -16.82 0.85 -6.16
CA ALA A 49 -17.62 -0.06 -6.98
C ALA A 49 -17.57 0.38 -8.44
N ASP A 50 -17.08 -0.47 -9.33
CA ASP A 50 -16.98 -0.18 -10.75
C ASP A 50 -18.28 -0.48 -11.52
N SER A 51 -18.29 -0.21 -12.83
CA SER A 51 -19.43 -0.45 -13.71
C SER A 51 -19.69 -1.94 -14.02
N ALA A 52 -18.71 -2.82 -13.78
CA ALA A 52 -18.82 -4.27 -13.95
C ALA A 52 -19.34 -4.97 -12.68
N GLY A 53 -19.40 -4.26 -11.55
CA GLY A 53 -19.84 -4.78 -10.26
C GLY A 53 -18.69 -5.29 -9.38
N GLU A 54 -17.43 -5.10 -9.78
CA GLU A 54 -16.28 -5.33 -8.92
C GLU A 54 -16.23 -4.24 -7.83
N VAL A 55 -15.89 -4.64 -6.61
CA VAL A 55 -15.83 -3.74 -5.45
C VAL A 55 -14.48 -3.89 -4.77
N HIS A 56 -13.68 -2.84 -4.80
CA HIS A 56 -12.46 -2.73 -4.00
C HIS A 56 -12.82 -2.16 -2.63
N ARG A 57 -12.66 -2.96 -1.59
CA ARG A 57 -13.08 -2.64 -0.22
C ARG A 57 -11.86 -2.41 0.67
N HIS A 58 -11.77 -1.22 1.26
CA HIS A 58 -10.68 -0.80 2.13
C HIS A 58 -11.16 -0.49 3.55
N GLU A 59 -10.66 -1.25 4.53
CA GLU A 59 -10.85 -0.97 5.96
C GLU A 59 -9.90 0.16 6.39
N LEU A 60 -10.46 1.22 6.99
CA LEU A 60 -9.73 2.45 7.32
C LEU A 60 -9.02 2.41 8.68
N GLY A 61 -9.02 1.24 9.35
CA GLY A 61 -8.35 1.03 10.63
C GLY A 61 -8.92 1.88 11.77
N ALA A 62 -8.10 2.20 12.76
CA ALA A 62 -8.56 2.86 13.99
C ALA A 62 -8.78 4.38 13.87
N ALA A 63 -8.52 4.98 12.70
CA ALA A 63 -8.59 6.43 12.53
C ALA A 63 -10.04 6.96 12.63
N THR A 64 -10.22 8.10 13.29
CA THR A 64 -11.49 8.83 13.39
C THR A 64 -11.24 10.30 13.08
N GLY A 65 -12.10 10.91 12.27
CA GLY A 65 -11.96 12.32 11.89
C GLY A 65 -12.64 12.64 10.57
N TRP A 66 -12.30 13.79 10.01
CA TRP A 66 -12.63 14.16 8.64
C TRP A 66 -11.61 13.57 7.68
N PHE A 67 -12.07 12.73 6.78
CA PHE A 67 -11.28 12.16 5.70
C PHE A 67 -11.48 13.02 4.46
N HIS A 68 -10.41 13.66 4.01
CA HIS A 68 -10.36 14.48 2.80
C HIS A 68 -9.77 13.64 1.68
N PHE A 69 -10.63 13.05 0.85
CA PHE A 69 -10.20 12.17 -0.23
C PHE A 69 -9.78 12.97 -1.46
N SER A 70 -8.87 12.41 -2.25
CA SER A 70 -8.65 12.74 -3.66
C SER A 70 -8.80 11.44 -4.45
N VAL A 71 -9.85 11.35 -5.26
CA VAL A 71 -10.13 10.21 -6.14
C VAL A 71 -9.85 10.65 -7.56
N ARG A 72 -8.89 10.01 -8.22
CA ARG A 72 -8.43 10.34 -9.57
C ARG A 72 -8.65 9.18 -10.50
N VAL A 73 -9.21 9.46 -11.67
CA VAL A 73 -9.32 8.50 -12.77
C VAL A 73 -8.56 9.07 -13.96
N HIS A 74 -7.56 8.31 -14.40
CA HIS A 74 -6.63 8.70 -15.46
C HIS A 74 -7.15 8.30 -16.85
N PRO A 75 -6.59 8.84 -17.96
CA PRO A 75 -7.02 8.52 -19.32
C PRO A 75 -6.92 7.03 -19.68
N ASN A 76 -6.02 6.29 -19.02
CA ASN A 76 -5.87 4.84 -19.18
C ASN A 76 -6.82 4.03 -18.28
N LEU A 77 -7.80 4.69 -17.65
CA LEU A 77 -8.77 4.11 -16.71
C LEU A 77 -8.14 3.56 -15.41
N GLY A 78 -6.90 3.94 -15.10
CA GLY A 78 -6.33 3.73 -13.77
C GLY A 78 -7.02 4.63 -12.74
N CYS A 79 -7.51 4.04 -11.66
CA CYS A 79 -8.04 4.73 -10.50
C CYS A 79 -6.98 4.80 -9.40
N GLN A 80 -6.74 6.00 -8.89
CA GLN A 80 -5.86 6.26 -7.76
C GLN A 80 -6.61 7.06 -6.70
N ALA A 81 -6.46 6.69 -5.44
CA ALA A 81 -7.04 7.43 -4.33
C ALA A 81 -6.03 7.62 -3.19
N ASP A 82 -6.09 8.78 -2.56
CA ASP A 82 -5.44 9.08 -1.29
C ASP A 82 -6.43 9.82 -0.40
N CYS A 83 -6.18 9.86 0.91
CA CYS A 83 -6.83 10.80 1.80
C CYS A 83 -5.88 11.40 2.83
N VAL A 84 -6.21 12.59 3.29
CA VAL A 84 -5.65 13.20 4.51
C VAL A 84 -6.73 13.21 5.57
N ILE A 85 -6.37 12.92 6.82
CA ILE A 85 -7.29 12.86 7.94
C ILE A 85 -7.02 14.04 8.88
N SER A 86 -8.06 14.78 9.23
CA SER A 86 -7.99 15.88 10.18
C SER A 86 -9.11 15.77 11.22
N GLN A 87 -9.09 16.63 12.24
CA GLN A 87 -10.14 16.69 13.26
C GLN A 87 -11.26 17.70 12.92
N THR A 88 -11.09 18.49 11.87
CA THR A 88 -11.98 19.59 11.47
C THR A 88 -12.41 19.42 10.01
N GLU A 89 -13.58 19.95 9.63
CA GLU A 89 -14.06 19.78 8.25
C GLU A 89 -13.18 20.51 7.23
N GLN A 90 -12.51 21.56 7.68
CA GLN A 90 -11.52 22.28 6.92
C GLN A 90 -10.15 21.71 7.26
N LEU A 91 -9.46 21.19 6.24
CA LEU A 91 -8.07 20.76 6.35
C LEU A 91 -7.18 21.99 6.50
N GLU A 92 -6.44 22.06 7.61
CA GLU A 92 -5.41 23.07 7.81
C GLU A 92 -4.38 22.99 6.68
N PRO A 93 -4.04 24.13 6.03
CA PRO A 93 -2.99 24.17 5.02
C PRO A 93 -1.69 23.58 5.57
N ASP A 94 -0.98 22.82 4.75
CA ASP A 94 0.33 22.24 5.05
C ASP A 94 0.40 21.24 6.23
N ALA A 95 -0.69 21.00 6.98
CA ALA A 95 -0.69 20.06 8.11
C ALA A 95 -0.22 18.64 7.69
N PHE A 96 -0.59 18.21 6.48
CA PHE A 96 -0.09 16.96 5.91
C PHE A 96 1.39 17.03 5.54
N ALA A 97 1.81 18.10 4.87
CA ALA A 97 3.20 18.30 4.42
C ALA A 97 4.18 18.38 5.60
N ASN A 98 3.74 18.95 6.72
CA ASN A 98 4.51 19.07 7.95
C ASN A 98 4.42 17.81 8.85
N GLY A 99 3.76 16.73 8.40
CA GLY A 99 3.64 15.49 9.14
C GLY A 99 2.66 15.50 10.31
N GLN A 100 1.85 16.55 10.45
CA GLN A 100 0.91 16.75 11.57
C GLN A 100 -0.45 16.08 11.35
N ALA A 101 -0.83 15.84 10.08
CA ALA A 101 -2.05 15.13 9.71
C ALA A 101 -1.69 13.75 9.11
N PRO A 102 -2.28 12.63 9.57
CA PRO A 102 -2.05 11.34 8.93
C PRO A 102 -2.75 11.26 7.57
N GLY A 103 -2.27 10.36 6.71
CA GLY A 103 -2.91 10.07 5.43
C GLY A 103 -2.97 8.58 5.14
N ILE A 104 -3.85 8.22 4.21
CA ILE A 104 -3.95 6.85 3.68
C ILE A 104 -3.79 6.92 2.17
N ARG A 105 -2.90 6.11 1.60
CA ARG A 105 -2.84 5.85 0.16
C ARG A 105 -3.48 4.51 -0.12
N PHE A 106 -4.44 4.47 -1.03
CA PHE A 106 -5.13 3.25 -1.41
C PHE A 106 -4.45 2.61 -2.61
N GLN A 107 -4.36 1.27 -2.62
CA GLN A 107 -3.84 0.52 -3.76
C GLN A 107 -4.57 0.93 -5.04
N PRO A 108 -3.85 1.43 -6.05
CA PRO A 108 -4.43 1.71 -7.36
C PRO A 108 -4.99 0.45 -8.02
N PHE A 109 -6.03 0.64 -8.83
CA PHE A 109 -6.64 -0.42 -9.62
C PHE A 109 -7.09 0.14 -10.98
N PHE A 110 -7.42 -0.74 -11.92
CA PHE A 110 -7.91 -0.36 -13.24
C PHE A 110 -9.41 -0.58 -13.35
N LEU A 111 -10.13 0.41 -13.90
CA LEU A 111 -11.56 0.30 -14.18
C LEU A 111 -11.83 -0.54 -15.44
N PRO A 112 -13.07 -1.06 -15.60
CA PRO A 112 -13.46 -1.82 -16.79
C PRO A 112 -13.17 -1.06 -18.08
N GLY A 113 -12.57 -1.76 -19.05
CA GLY A 113 -12.16 -1.20 -20.34
C GLY A 113 -10.70 -0.74 -20.40
N ALA A 114 -9.96 -0.74 -19.28
CA ALA A 114 -8.52 -0.51 -19.30
C ALA A 114 -7.78 -1.57 -20.15
N SER A 115 -6.69 -1.18 -20.79
CA SER A 115 -5.83 -2.10 -21.56
C SER A 115 -4.93 -2.98 -20.69
N VAL A 116 -4.87 -2.70 -19.39
CA VAL A 116 -4.06 -3.40 -18.39
C VAL A 116 -4.98 -3.86 -17.27
N SER A 117 -4.74 -5.06 -16.75
CA SER A 117 -5.44 -5.60 -15.58
C SER A 117 -4.55 -5.55 -14.35
N SER A 118 -5.12 -5.28 -13.17
CA SER A 118 -4.40 -5.32 -11.90
C SER A 118 -3.76 -6.69 -11.61
N SER A 119 -4.27 -7.77 -12.20
CA SER A 119 -3.74 -9.14 -12.03
C SER A 119 -2.27 -9.29 -12.46
N VAL A 120 -1.77 -8.48 -13.41
CA VAL A 120 -0.37 -8.53 -13.85
C VAL A 120 0.61 -7.99 -12.80
N LEU A 121 0.08 -7.36 -11.75
CA LEU A 121 0.83 -6.80 -10.63
C LEU A 121 0.84 -7.73 -9.40
N ALA A 122 0.15 -8.88 -9.46
CA ALA A 122 0.13 -9.85 -8.38
C ALA A 122 1.54 -10.31 -8.01
N GLY A 123 1.81 -10.42 -6.71
CA GLY A 123 3.14 -10.71 -6.14
C GLY A 123 4.22 -9.64 -6.37
N LYS A 124 3.95 -8.53 -7.09
CA LYS A 124 4.97 -7.50 -7.33
C LYS A 124 5.11 -6.53 -6.16
N GLY A 125 6.24 -5.83 -6.12
CA GLY A 125 6.55 -4.80 -5.13
C GLY A 125 5.68 -3.53 -5.25
N LEU A 126 5.79 -2.63 -4.27
CA LEU A 126 4.89 -1.49 -4.10
C LEU A 126 5.15 -0.38 -5.13
N PHE A 127 6.34 -0.32 -5.72
CA PHE A 127 6.61 0.55 -6.88
C PHE A 127 5.79 0.12 -8.10
N ALA A 128 5.80 -1.18 -8.42
CA ALA A 128 5.04 -1.70 -9.55
C ALA A 128 3.53 -1.54 -9.36
N ARG A 129 3.07 -1.64 -8.10
CA ARG A 129 1.67 -1.42 -7.72
C ARG A 129 1.27 0.06 -7.62
N GLY A 130 2.21 1.00 -7.81
CA GLY A 130 1.92 2.44 -7.76
C GLY A 130 1.60 2.96 -6.35
N LEU A 131 2.03 2.25 -5.31
CA LEU A 131 1.95 2.68 -3.91
C LEU A 131 3.16 3.53 -3.51
N HIS A 132 4.31 3.28 -4.15
CA HIS A 132 5.51 4.13 -4.10
C HIS A 132 5.90 4.64 -5.48
N PHE A 133 6.60 5.77 -5.52
CA PHE A 133 7.02 6.43 -6.75
C PHE A 133 8.50 6.80 -6.69
N ASN A 134 9.25 6.49 -7.75
CA ASN A 134 10.66 6.85 -7.83
C ASN A 134 10.84 8.37 -7.73
N GLY A 135 11.83 8.80 -6.95
CA GLY A 135 12.13 10.22 -6.73
C GLY A 135 11.17 10.94 -5.77
N ILE A 136 10.14 10.28 -5.24
CA ILE A 136 9.22 10.85 -4.25
C ILE A 136 9.29 10.03 -2.96
N VAL A 137 9.72 10.68 -1.89
CA VAL A 137 9.75 10.06 -0.57
C VAL A 137 8.33 10.01 -0.04
N THR A 138 7.80 8.81 0.17
CA THR A 138 6.54 8.63 0.89
C THR A 138 6.73 9.07 2.34
N SER A 139 5.95 10.05 2.78
CA SER A 139 6.07 10.62 4.12
C SER A 139 5.64 9.62 5.20
N GLY A 140 6.30 9.63 6.36
CA GLY A 140 6.08 8.63 7.42
C GLY A 140 4.71 8.69 8.11
N ASN A 141 3.96 9.78 7.90
CA ASN A 141 2.57 9.94 8.32
C ASN A 141 1.55 9.29 7.35
N VAL A 142 2.01 8.63 6.28
CA VAL A 142 1.16 7.90 5.32
C VAL A 142 1.14 6.41 5.66
N VAL A 143 -0.08 5.88 5.80
CA VAL A 143 -0.36 4.44 5.83
C VAL A 143 -0.77 4.00 4.42
N LEU A 144 -0.37 2.81 3.99
CA LEU A 144 -0.79 2.24 2.71
C LEU A 144 -1.90 1.22 2.96
N SER A 145 -3.01 1.36 2.24
CA SER A 145 -4.09 0.40 2.23
C SER A 145 -3.95 -0.51 1.01
N CYS A 146 -3.44 -1.71 1.27
CA CYS A 146 -3.20 -2.75 0.28
C CYS A 146 -4.44 -3.63 0.11
N GLU A 147 -4.63 -4.25 -1.05
CA GLU A 147 -5.66 -5.26 -1.31
C GLU A 147 -4.99 -6.56 -1.74
N CYS A 148 -5.24 -7.66 -1.00
CA CYS A 148 -4.67 -8.96 -1.30
C CYS A 148 -5.18 -9.49 -2.65
N ASP A 149 -4.27 -9.99 -3.50
CA ASP A 149 -4.63 -10.48 -4.82
C ASP A 149 -5.52 -11.75 -4.75
N ASP A 150 -5.37 -12.56 -3.71
CA ASP A 150 -6.09 -13.83 -3.51
C ASP A 150 -7.40 -13.66 -2.77
N CYS A 151 -7.36 -13.18 -1.52
CA CYS A 151 -8.55 -13.11 -0.68
C CYS A 151 -9.34 -11.80 -0.82
N LYS A 152 -8.83 -10.83 -1.58
CA LYS A 152 -9.45 -9.51 -1.83
C LYS A 152 -9.74 -8.68 -0.58
N ARG A 153 -9.22 -9.10 0.59
CA ARG A 153 -9.33 -8.34 1.83
C ARG A 153 -8.21 -7.31 1.89
N SER A 154 -8.59 -6.08 2.22
CA SER A 154 -7.62 -5.03 2.46
C SER A 154 -6.86 -5.21 3.78
N PHE A 155 -5.66 -4.65 3.84
CA PHE A 155 -4.91 -4.52 5.09
C PHE A 155 -4.04 -3.25 5.05
N LEU A 156 -3.70 -2.75 6.22
CA LEU A 156 -2.92 -1.52 6.38
C LEU A 156 -1.47 -1.83 6.71
N ILE A 157 -0.56 -1.15 6.02
CA ILE A 157 0.88 -1.23 6.27
C ILE A 157 1.48 0.16 6.41
N ARG A 158 2.62 0.20 7.10
CA ARG A 158 3.56 1.31 7.07
C ARG A 158 4.78 0.90 6.28
N SER A 159 5.47 1.92 5.78
CA SER A 159 6.71 1.74 5.04
C SER A 159 7.76 2.72 5.54
N TYR A 160 9.03 2.32 5.45
CA TYR A 160 10.17 3.19 5.71
C TYR A 160 11.17 3.09 4.57
N HIS A 161 11.86 4.19 4.28
CA HIS A 161 12.83 4.27 3.19
C HIS A 161 14.17 3.70 3.65
N ALA A 162 14.48 2.46 3.26
CA ALA A 162 15.65 1.70 3.69
C ALA A 162 16.96 2.49 3.54
N GLY A 163 17.16 3.16 2.38
CA GLY A 163 18.37 3.93 2.10
C GLY A 163 18.53 5.21 2.94
N PHE A 164 17.45 5.83 3.41
CA PHE A 164 17.53 7.02 4.27
C PHE A 164 17.57 6.67 5.74
N SER A 165 17.12 5.46 6.07
CA SER A 165 17.25 4.87 7.39
C SER A 165 18.59 4.17 7.62
N ASN A 166 19.50 4.15 6.62
CA ASN A 166 20.74 3.36 6.64
C ASN A 166 20.48 1.92 7.10
N ALA A 167 19.42 1.31 6.58
CA ALA A 167 18.96 0.00 7.01
C ALA A 167 18.77 -0.96 5.82
N GLY A 168 19.16 -2.22 6.00
CA GLY A 168 18.62 -3.35 5.23
C GLY A 168 17.39 -3.93 5.93
N TYR A 169 16.66 -4.81 5.24
CA TYR A 169 15.47 -5.44 5.82
C TYR A 169 15.19 -6.85 5.33
N PHE A 170 14.52 -7.63 6.17
CA PHE A 170 14.13 -9.01 5.89
C PHE A 170 12.71 -9.26 6.39
N TYR A 171 11.97 -10.08 5.66
CA TYR A 171 10.67 -10.59 6.09
C TYR A 171 10.84 -11.96 6.74
N SER A 172 10.04 -12.25 7.75
CA SER A 172 9.96 -13.59 8.34
C SER A 172 9.33 -14.58 7.34
N GLY A 173 9.56 -15.88 7.49
CA GLY A 173 8.98 -16.89 6.57
C GLY A 173 7.44 -16.87 6.57
N SER A 174 6.83 -16.48 7.69
CA SER A 174 5.40 -16.23 7.79
C SER A 174 4.92 -14.93 7.13
N GLY A 175 5.84 -14.05 6.73
CA GLY A 175 5.58 -12.72 6.19
C GLY A 175 4.93 -11.74 7.18
N LYS A 176 4.84 -12.11 8.47
CA LYS A 176 4.17 -11.32 9.52
C LYS A 176 5.07 -10.29 10.18
N TYR A 177 6.37 -10.55 10.19
CA TYR A 177 7.35 -9.75 10.90
C TYR A 177 8.40 -9.24 9.93
N THR A 178 8.85 -8.01 10.19
CA THR A 178 9.92 -7.36 9.44
C THR A 178 11.01 -6.99 10.43
N ILE A 179 12.24 -7.38 10.11
CA ILE A 179 13.42 -7.00 10.88
C ILE A 179 14.30 -6.08 10.04
N THR A 180 14.80 -5.03 10.68
CA THR A 180 15.81 -4.12 10.13
C THR A 180 17.20 -4.54 10.58
N VAL A 181 18.17 -4.38 9.71
CA VAL A 181 19.60 -4.52 10.00
C VAL A 181 20.30 -3.22 9.64
N ASP A 182 21.45 -2.91 10.24
CA ASP A 182 22.26 -1.78 9.81
C ASP A 182 22.80 -2.04 8.39
N SER A 183 22.68 -1.05 7.50
CA SER A 183 23.07 -1.20 6.09
C SER A 183 24.57 -1.44 5.86
N HIS A 184 25.40 -1.17 6.86
CA HIS A 184 26.85 -1.38 6.79
C HIS A 184 27.29 -2.77 7.28
N LEU A 185 26.36 -3.59 7.79
CA LEU A 185 26.69 -4.97 8.14
C LEU A 185 27.01 -5.78 6.87
N PRO A 186 28.06 -6.63 6.91
CA PRO A 186 28.31 -7.58 5.82
C PRO A 186 27.04 -8.39 5.49
N GLY A 187 26.72 -8.50 4.20
CA GLY A 187 25.52 -9.21 3.74
C GLY A 187 24.21 -8.42 3.84
N SER A 188 24.20 -7.24 4.44
CA SER A 188 22.98 -6.42 4.50
C SER A 188 22.55 -5.94 3.11
N PRO A 189 21.26 -6.06 2.75
CA PRO A 189 20.75 -5.56 1.49
C PRO A 189 20.56 -4.04 1.53
N ALA A 190 21.59 -3.29 1.14
CA ALA A 190 21.47 -1.84 0.97
C ALA A 190 20.53 -1.49 -0.20
N ALA A 191 19.88 -0.32 -0.11
CA ALA A 191 18.95 0.14 -1.12
C ALA A 191 19.60 0.21 -2.53
N LEU A 192 18.88 -0.26 -3.55
CA LEU A 192 19.33 -0.25 -4.95
C LEU A 192 20.63 -1.05 -5.19
N SER A 193 20.88 -2.07 -4.38
CA SER A 193 22.03 -2.96 -4.52
C SER A 193 21.66 -4.41 -4.26
N GLU A 194 22.46 -5.32 -4.82
CA GLU A 194 22.44 -6.73 -4.50
C GLU A 194 23.55 -7.03 -3.48
N PRO A 195 23.24 -7.68 -2.35
CA PRO A 195 24.27 -8.05 -1.37
C PRO A 195 25.16 -9.17 -1.91
N ASP A 196 26.39 -9.26 -1.39
CA ASP A 196 27.24 -10.43 -1.61
C ASP A 196 26.57 -11.70 -1.07
N ALA A 197 26.55 -12.77 -1.86
CA ALA A 197 25.77 -13.96 -1.56
C ALA A 197 26.27 -14.74 -0.33
N GLU A 198 27.59 -14.82 -0.14
CA GLU A 198 28.18 -15.54 1.00
C GLU A 198 27.95 -14.76 2.29
N ALA A 199 28.20 -13.45 2.26
CA ALA A 199 27.94 -12.58 3.40
C ALA A 199 26.44 -12.50 3.74
N LEU A 200 25.56 -12.50 2.73
CA LEU A 200 24.10 -12.53 2.92
C LEU A 200 23.68 -13.80 3.67
N ALA A 201 24.12 -14.98 3.21
CA ALA A 201 23.77 -16.24 3.84
C ALA A 201 24.26 -16.28 5.31
N ALA A 202 25.48 -15.81 5.58
CA ALA A 202 26.00 -15.71 6.94
C ALA A 202 25.18 -14.75 7.82
N LEU A 203 24.69 -13.64 7.26
CA LEU A 203 23.81 -12.73 7.97
C LEU A 203 22.46 -13.37 8.26
N GLU A 204 21.82 -14.02 7.28
CA GLU A 204 20.54 -14.71 7.44
C GLU A 204 20.60 -15.79 8.53
N ASP A 205 21.67 -16.58 8.56
CA ASP A 205 21.92 -17.60 9.59
C ASP A 205 22.12 -16.99 10.99
N ALA A 206 22.63 -15.76 11.07
CA ALA A 206 22.87 -15.05 12.33
C ALA A 206 21.64 -14.27 12.83
N LEU A 207 20.62 -14.08 12.00
CA LEU A 207 19.39 -13.40 12.42
C LEU A 207 18.63 -14.25 13.46
N PRO A 208 18.05 -13.63 14.49
CA PRO A 208 17.20 -14.36 15.43
C PRO A 208 15.94 -14.85 14.72
N LEU A 209 15.31 -15.90 15.25
CA LEU A 209 13.97 -16.28 14.78
C LEU A 209 12.95 -15.17 15.04
N ALA A 210 11.95 -15.08 14.17
CA ALA A 210 10.81 -14.20 14.37
C ALA A 210 9.98 -14.62 15.60
N PRO A 211 9.12 -13.75 16.14
CA PRO A 211 8.26 -14.08 17.28
C PRO A 211 7.36 -15.32 17.09
N ASP A 212 7.09 -15.72 15.84
CA ASP A 212 6.36 -16.96 15.51
C ASP A 212 7.26 -18.17 15.22
N GLY A 213 8.56 -18.03 15.42
CA GLY A 213 9.56 -19.08 15.21
C GLY A 213 10.05 -19.23 13.76
N SER A 214 9.55 -18.43 12.81
CA SER A 214 10.03 -18.48 11.43
C SER A 214 11.36 -17.75 11.24
N SER A 215 12.18 -18.21 10.30
CA SER A 215 13.45 -17.55 9.94
C SER A 215 13.21 -16.30 9.08
N TYR A 216 14.16 -15.38 9.10
CA TYR A 216 14.20 -14.23 8.19
C TYR A 216 15.06 -14.57 6.98
N ALA A 217 14.65 -14.12 5.80
CA ALA A 217 15.42 -14.27 4.57
C ALA A 217 15.14 -13.12 3.60
N TYR A 218 16.08 -12.87 2.71
CA TYR A 218 16.12 -11.75 1.77
C TYR A 218 15.00 -11.83 0.75
N LEU A 219 14.69 -13.06 0.34
CA LEU A 219 13.64 -13.38 -0.61
C LEU A 219 12.33 -13.81 0.05
N ASN A 220 12.25 -13.90 1.39
CA ASN A 220 10.99 -14.21 2.04
C ASN A 220 9.92 -13.19 1.61
N PRO A 221 8.69 -13.63 1.34
CA PRO A 221 7.63 -12.74 0.89
C PRO A 221 7.01 -11.96 2.05
N PHE A 222 6.49 -10.77 1.73
CA PHE A 222 5.54 -10.10 2.61
C PHE A 222 4.14 -10.66 2.33
N ARG A 223 3.51 -11.28 3.33
CA ARG A 223 2.30 -12.09 3.15
C ARG A 223 1.06 -11.38 3.65
N CYS A 224 -0.09 -11.64 3.04
CA CYS A 224 -1.37 -11.12 3.50
C CYS A 224 -1.67 -11.59 4.94
N PRO A 225 -2.07 -10.69 5.86
CA PRO A 225 -2.34 -11.07 7.25
C PRO A 225 -3.63 -11.89 7.41
N HIS A 226 -4.47 -11.95 6.37
CA HIS A 226 -5.77 -12.62 6.40
C HIS A 226 -5.74 -14.04 5.85
N CYS A 227 -4.93 -14.30 4.82
CA CYS A 227 -4.86 -15.61 4.15
C CYS A 227 -3.45 -16.19 4.05
N SER A 228 -2.41 -15.45 4.42
CA SER A 228 -0.99 -15.83 4.34
C SER A 228 -0.43 -16.02 2.91
N GLU A 229 -1.19 -15.72 1.87
CA GLU A 229 -0.66 -15.69 0.50
C GLU A 229 0.34 -14.53 0.31
N PRO A 230 1.39 -14.71 -0.49
CA PRO A 230 2.34 -13.65 -0.82
C PRO A 230 1.65 -12.42 -1.43
N TYR A 231 1.85 -11.26 -0.83
CA TYR A 231 1.42 -9.99 -1.42
C TYR A 231 2.58 -9.30 -2.15
N ILE A 232 3.77 -9.28 -1.54
CA ILE A 232 5.03 -9.01 -2.23
C ILE A 232 5.81 -10.32 -2.22
N ASP A 233 5.97 -10.90 -3.41
CA ASP A 233 6.55 -12.22 -3.61
C ASP A 233 7.93 -12.12 -4.24
N PHE A 234 8.94 -11.97 -3.39
CA PHE A 234 10.33 -11.94 -3.84
C PHE A 234 10.87 -13.33 -4.19
N GLU A 235 10.24 -14.42 -3.74
CA GLU A 235 10.62 -15.77 -4.15
C GLU A 235 10.27 -15.98 -5.63
N ALA A 236 9.06 -15.57 -6.03
CA ALA A 236 8.63 -15.63 -7.42
C ALA A 236 9.21 -14.51 -8.29
N ASN A 237 9.59 -13.36 -7.69
CA ASN A 237 10.10 -12.19 -8.40
C ASN A 237 11.42 -11.65 -7.79
N PRO A 238 12.50 -12.45 -7.72
CA PRO A 238 13.72 -12.06 -7.00
C PRO A 238 14.38 -10.80 -7.57
N GLY A 239 14.31 -10.61 -8.89
CA GLY A 239 14.86 -9.43 -9.56
C GLY A 239 14.20 -8.09 -9.18
N LEU A 240 13.06 -8.10 -8.48
CA LEU A 240 12.44 -6.87 -7.98
C LEU A 240 13.00 -6.41 -6.63
N ARG A 241 13.66 -7.31 -5.89
CA ARG A 241 14.06 -7.09 -4.49
C ARG A 241 15.01 -5.90 -4.30
N ALA A 242 15.99 -5.74 -5.19
CA ALA A 242 16.96 -4.63 -5.11
C ALA A 242 16.32 -3.26 -5.37
N SER A 243 15.29 -3.21 -6.23
CA SER A 243 14.53 -1.99 -6.51
C SER A 243 13.47 -1.66 -5.46
N GLU A 244 13.11 -2.60 -4.59
CA GLU A 244 12.13 -2.39 -3.53
C GLU A 244 12.81 -1.84 -2.26
N TYR A 245 13.20 -0.56 -2.31
CA TYR A 245 13.92 0.11 -1.23
C TYR A 245 13.04 0.68 -0.12
N TYR A 246 11.77 0.26 -0.07
CA TYR A 246 10.87 0.49 1.06
C TYR A 246 10.62 -0.82 1.81
N GLY A 247 11.06 -0.87 3.06
CA GLY A 247 10.68 -1.97 3.95
C GLY A 247 9.27 -1.74 4.47
N ASN A 248 8.49 -2.82 4.60
CA ASN A 248 7.06 -2.76 4.96
C ASN A 248 6.79 -3.48 6.28
N TYR A 249 5.80 -3.03 7.04
CA TYR A 249 5.35 -3.70 8.26
C TYR A 249 3.88 -3.35 8.51
N PHE A 250 3.15 -4.21 9.22
CA PHE A 250 1.71 -3.97 9.46
C PHE A 250 1.48 -2.76 10.35
N GLU A 251 0.41 -2.01 10.08
CA GLU A 251 -0.04 -0.95 10.97
C GLU A 251 -0.30 -1.51 12.38
N GLY A 252 0.27 -0.86 13.40
CA GLY A 252 0.19 -1.33 14.80
C GLY A 252 1.15 -2.46 15.17
N SER A 253 1.95 -2.98 14.23
CA SER A 253 3.02 -3.94 14.52
C SER A 253 4.34 -3.23 14.89
N THR A 254 5.17 -3.90 15.68
CA THR A 254 6.52 -3.42 16.00
C THR A 254 7.49 -3.76 14.87
N LEU A 255 8.16 -2.74 14.33
CA LEU A 255 9.31 -2.95 13.46
C LEU A 255 10.50 -3.42 14.30
N LEU A 256 11.01 -4.62 14.01
CA LEU A 256 12.09 -5.23 14.77
C LEU A 256 13.44 -4.69 14.28
N ARG A 257 14.42 -4.66 15.16
CA ARG A 257 15.79 -4.24 14.85
C ARG A 257 16.79 -5.28 15.33
N TYR A 258 17.62 -5.73 14.42
CA TYR A 258 18.77 -6.56 14.73
C TYR A 258 19.92 -5.68 15.22
N VAL A 259 20.54 -6.10 16.32
CA VAL A 259 21.78 -5.54 16.83
C VAL A 259 22.70 -6.74 17.04
N PRO A 260 23.82 -6.84 16.31
CA PRO A 260 24.78 -7.93 16.50
C PRO A 260 25.27 -7.93 17.95
N GLU A 261 25.53 -9.12 18.51
CA GLU A 261 26.21 -9.18 19.80
C GLU A 261 27.60 -8.53 19.69
N PRO A 262 28.02 -7.74 20.69
CA PRO A 262 29.37 -7.19 20.69
C PRO A 262 30.39 -8.35 20.71
N VAL A 263 31.31 -8.31 19.76
CA VAL A 263 32.49 -9.21 19.69
C VAL A 263 33.44 -8.89 20.83
#